data_AF-A0A7K3MMY8-F1
#
_entry.id   AF-A0A7K3MMY8-F1
#
_cell.length_a   1.000
_cell.length_b   1.000
_cell.length_c   1.000
_cell.angle_alpha   90.00
_cell.angle_beta   90.00
_cell.angle_gamma   90.00
#
_symmetry.space_group_name_H-M   'P 1'
#
loop_
_entity.id
_entity.type
_entity.pdbx_description
1 polymer ?
#
loop_
_entity_poly.entity_id
_entity_poly.type
_entity_poly.pdbx_seq_one_letter_code
_entity_poly.pdbx_strand_id
1 'polypeptide(L)'
;MINLFVLLHYRNRCYGNEYYDKLMDMFFERDSYFLPEGKNMLVNEFGKDYGIYFLILTLIAQGKNTRSEFENALNIKELSGYLKNLSEEYGLISKMQPIYEKSSNKNVHYAINDQFLKFWFRFIYKYAHIIEAGGNDKLKAIAERDFTTVSGKSLESYFNEVLKKSGAYTRLGYWHDREGENEIDIVAEDELDNKIEFIEVKRQVKNFDENVLKAKSELFFKAVDSFKGYEIIYRGLSIEDM
;
A
#
# COMPACT_ATOMS: atom_id res chain seq x y z
N MET A 1 -4.74 -0.31 -18.10
CA MET A 1 -3.58 -0.12 -17.20
C MET A 1 -3.43 -1.40 -16.39
N ILE A 2 -2.29 -2.09 -16.51
CA ILE A 2 -2.09 -3.41 -15.88
C ILE A 2 -2.07 -3.20 -14.37
N ASN A 3 -3.11 -3.69 -13.69
CA ASN A 3 -3.23 -3.57 -12.26
C ASN A 3 -2.22 -4.54 -11.60
N LEU A 4 -1.51 -4.15 -10.55
CA LEU A 4 -0.67 -5.10 -9.79
C LEU A 4 -1.49 -6.28 -9.24
N PHE A 5 -2.82 -6.14 -9.14
CA PHE A 5 -3.74 -7.25 -8.88
C PHE A 5 -3.73 -8.33 -9.96
N VAL A 6 -3.52 -7.97 -11.23
CA VAL A 6 -3.28 -8.92 -12.32
C VAL A 6 -1.96 -9.66 -12.06
N LEU A 7 -0.87 -8.96 -11.72
CA LEU A 7 0.41 -9.62 -11.40
C LEU A 7 0.31 -10.57 -10.19
N LEU A 8 -0.48 -10.20 -9.18
CA LEU A 8 -0.72 -11.00 -7.96
C LEU A 8 -1.61 -12.22 -8.19
N HIS A 9 -2.72 -12.03 -8.90
CA HIS A 9 -3.71 -13.08 -9.18
C HIS A 9 -3.12 -14.17 -10.09
N TYR A 10 -2.35 -13.77 -11.11
CA TYR A 10 -1.79 -14.73 -12.07
C TYR A 10 -0.57 -15.49 -11.53
N ARG A 11 0.14 -14.98 -10.53
CA ARG A 11 1.27 -15.70 -9.91
C ARG A 11 0.83 -16.92 -9.07
N ASN A 12 -0.42 -16.97 -8.60
CA ASN A 12 -0.87 -18.02 -7.65
C ASN A 12 -1.98 -18.96 -8.16
N ARG A 13 -2.63 -18.67 -9.30
CA ARG A 13 -3.57 -19.62 -9.95
C ARG A 13 -2.89 -20.48 -11.01
N CYS A 14 -3.51 -21.62 -11.30
CA CYS A 14 -3.09 -22.71 -12.20
C CYS A 14 -2.73 -22.35 -13.66
N TYR A 15 -2.67 -21.06 -14.04
CA TYR A 15 -2.16 -20.60 -15.34
C TYR A 15 -0.63 -20.29 -15.33
N GLY A 16 0.03 -20.49 -14.19
CA GLY A 16 1.49 -20.65 -14.10
C GLY A 16 2.28 -19.34 -14.05
N ASN A 17 3.47 -19.43 -13.44
CA ASN A 17 4.52 -18.40 -13.43
C ASN A 17 4.68 -17.66 -14.76
N GLU A 18 4.39 -18.33 -15.88
CA GLU A 18 4.56 -17.83 -17.24
C GLU A 18 3.88 -16.47 -17.52
N TYR A 19 2.67 -16.21 -17.01
CA TYR A 19 2.01 -14.92 -17.27
C TYR A 19 2.61 -13.78 -16.42
N TYR A 20 2.96 -14.07 -15.17
CA TYR A 20 3.70 -13.14 -14.32
C TYR A 20 5.07 -12.83 -14.93
N ASP A 21 5.79 -13.86 -15.38
CA ASP A 21 7.11 -13.73 -16.02
C ASP A 21 7.01 -12.89 -17.29
N LYS A 22 6.03 -13.16 -18.17
CA LYS A 22 5.76 -12.35 -19.37
C LYS A 22 5.45 -10.90 -19.04
N LEU A 23 4.65 -10.64 -18.01
CA LEU A 23 4.38 -9.27 -17.59
C LEU A 23 5.64 -8.58 -17.07
N MET A 24 6.43 -9.25 -16.24
CA MET A 24 7.71 -8.70 -15.76
C MET A 24 8.67 -8.44 -16.92
N ASP A 25 8.74 -9.33 -17.92
CA ASP A 25 9.50 -9.11 -19.14
C ASP A 25 9.02 -7.85 -19.87
N MET A 26 7.72 -7.70 -20.10
CA MET A 26 7.13 -6.51 -20.72
C MET A 26 7.42 -5.22 -19.94
N PHE A 27 7.43 -5.27 -18.61
CA PHE A 27 7.72 -4.07 -17.80
C PHE A 27 9.18 -3.63 -17.91
N PHE A 28 10.11 -4.59 -17.99
CA PHE A 28 11.54 -4.33 -17.89
C PHE A 28 12.32 -4.50 -19.19
N GLU A 29 11.71 -4.88 -20.32
CA GLU A 29 12.39 -4.89 -21.62
C GLU A 29 12.97 -3.50 -21.98
N ARG A 30 14.04 -3.47 -22.78
CA ARG A 30 14.81 -2.23 -23.04
C ARG A 30 13.96 -1.07 -23.56
N ASP A 31 13.02 -1.37 -24.45
CA ASP A 31 12.14 -0.40 -25.11
C ASP A 31 10.71 -0.42 -24.54
N SER A 32 10.56 -0.89 -23.31
CA SER A 32 9.27 -0.98 -22.63
C SER A 32 8.61 0.39 -22.53
N TYR A 33 7.36 0.45 -22.98
CA TYR A 33 6.50 1.63 -22.86
C TYR A 33 6.38 2.10 -21.39
N PHE A 34 6.46 1.19 -20.42
CA PHE A 34 6.28 1.51 -19.00
C PHE A 34 7.47 2.25 -18.37
N LEU A 35 8.67 2.15 -18.95
CA LEU A 35 9.87 2.77 -18.38
C LEU A 35 9.76 4.30 -18.34
N PRO A 36 9.49 5.01 -19.46
CA PRO A 36 9.33 6.46 -19.44
C PRO A 36 7.96 6.91 -18.91
N GLU A 37 6.94 6.04 -18.90
CA GLU A 37 5.54 6.45 -18.75
C GLU A 37 5.25 7.21 -17.45
N GLY A 38 5.72 6.72 -16.30
CA GLY A 38 5.47 7.43 -15.03
C GLY A 38 6.08 8.84 -15.00
N LYS A 39 7.19 9.05 -15.71
CA LYS A 39 7.79 10.38 -15.87
C LYS A 39 6.97 11.23 -16.82
N ASN A 40 6.56 10.68 -17.97
CA ASN A 40 5.75 11.39 -18.97
C ASN A 40 4.40 11.84 -18.40
N MET A 41 3.78 11.00 -17.56
CA MET A 41 2.50 11.29 -16.90
C MET A 41 2.59 12.46 -15.91
N LEU A 42 3.72 12.64 -15.22
CA LEU A 42 3.78 13.50 -14.04
C LEU A 42 4.66 14.73 -14.19
N VAL A 43 5.68 14.72 -15.06
CA VAL A 43 6.62 15.84 -15.16
C VAL A 43 5.94 17.13 -15.62
N ASN A 44 4.98 17.04 -16.54
CA ASN A 44 4.26 18.22 -17.02
C ASN A 44 3.30 18.78 -15.95
N GLU A 45 2.74 17.91 -15.10
CA GLU A 45 1.82 18.29 -14.02
C GLU A 45 2.53 19.05 -12.89
N PHE A 46 3.80 18.70 -12.60
CA PHE A 46 4.53 19.26 -11.46
C PHE A 46 5.39 20.49 -11.79
N GLY A 47 5.64 20.77 -13.06
CA GLY A 47 6.48 21.89 -13.49
C GLY A 47 7.89 21.85 -12.88
N LYS A 48 8.36 22.98 -12.34
CA LYS A 48 9.75 23.15 -11.88
C LYS A 48 10.09 22.34 -10.62
N ASP A 49 9.08 22.02 -9.81
CA ASP A 49 9.27 21.37 -8.51
C ASP A 49 9.17 19.84 -8.58
N TYR A 50 9.10 19.25 -9.78
CA TYR A 50 8.90 17.82 -10.00
C TYR A 50 9.87 16.94 -9.20
N GLY A 51 11.11 17.40 -8.99
CA GLY A 51 12.14 16.67 -8.25
C GLY A 51 11.72 16.33 -6.82
N ILE A 52 11.16 17.29 -6.07
CA ILE A 52 10.76 17.05 -4.67
C ILE A 52 9.55 16.13 -4.60
N TYR A 53 8.56 16.34 -5.47
CA TYR A 53 7.39 15.47 -5.56
C TYR A 53 7.78 14.02 -5.86
N PHE A 54 8.66 13.80 -6.83
CA PHE A 54 9.14 12.47 -7.18
C PHE A 54 9.92 11.82 -6.04
N LEU A 55 10.71 12.58 -5.28
CA LEU A 55 11.38 12.05 -4.10
C LEU A 55 10.38 11.61 -3.02
N ILE A 56 9.36 12.42 -2.71
CA ILE A 56 8.31 12.06 -1.74
C ILE A 56 7.58 10.79 -2.19
N LEU A 57 7.15 10.73 -3.46
CA LEU A 57 6.48 9.55 -4.02
C LEU A 57 7.40 8.31 -3.99
N THR A 58 8.69 8.48 -4.24
CA THR A 58 9.68 7.40 -4.11
C THR A 58 9.78 6.89 -2.67
N LEU A 59 9.79 7.79 -1.67
CA LEU A 59 9.82 7.41 -0.27
C LEU A 59 8.54 6.67 0.16
N ILE A 60 7.37 7.14 -0.28
CA ILE A 60 6.08 6.44 -0.08
C ILE A 60 6.10 5.05 -0.69
N ALA A 61 6.56 4.92 -1.93
CA ALA A 61 6.68 3.65 -2.61
C ALA A 61 7.67 2.68 -1.92
N GLN A 62 8.62 3.22 -1.13
CA GLN A 62 9.56 2.44 -0.33
C GLN A 62 9.05 2.08 1.08
N GLY A 63 7.85 2.53 1.47
CA GLY A 63 7.26 2.24 2.77
C GLY A 63 7.49 3.29 3.84
N LYS A 64 8.20 4.39 3.54
CA LYS A 64 8.19 5.57 4.42
C LYS A 64 6.89 6.30 4.16
N ASN A 65 6.08 6.55 5.16
CA ASN A 65 4.71 6.99 4.95
C ASN A 65 4.31 8.12 5.88
N THR A 66 5.18 8.60 6.76
CA THR A 66 4.91 9.76 7.62
C THR A 66 5.66 11.00 7.16
N ARG A 67 5.12 12.18 7.52
CA ARG A 67 5.80 13.47 7.25
C ARG A 67 7.21 13.50 7.84
N SER A 68 7.39 13.05 9.08
CA SER A 68 8.69 13.04 9.76
C SER A 68 9.71 12.17 9.03
N GLU A 69 9.30 11.00 8.52
CA GLU A 69 10.20 10.16 7.72
C GLU A 69 10.64 10.84 6.42
N PHE A 70 9.76 11.58 5.76
CA PHE A 70 10.12 12.35 4.56
C PHE A 70 11.09 13.48 4.88
N GLU A 71 10.79 14.29 5.90
CA GLU A 71 11.62 15.41 6.31
C GLU A 71 13.03 14.95 6.70
N ASN A 72 13.11 13.87 7.47
CA ASN A 72 14.38 13.26 7.88
C ASN A 72 15.15 12.67 6.69
N ALA A 73 14.46 11.98 5.77
CA ALA A 73 15.10 11.36 4.61
C ALA A 73 15.59 12.38 3.59
N LEU A 74 14.89 13.51 3.44
CA LEU A 74 15.20 14.56 2.47
C LEU A 74 16.05 15.69 3.04
N ASN A 75 16.17 15.76 4.37
CA ASN A 75 16.75 16.91 5.08
C ASN A 75 16.06 18.23 4.70
N ILE A 76 14.72 18.20 4.60
CA ILE A 76 13.86 19.35 4.27
C ILE A 76 12.80 19.46 5.35
N LYS A 77 12.67 20.61 6.03
CA LYS A 77 11.74 20.79 7.16
C LYS A 77 10.32 21.21 6.79
N GLU A 78 10.12 21.74 5.58
CA GLU A 78 8.83 22.33 5.16
C GLU A 78 8.24 21.54 3.99
N LEU A 79 7.70 20.36 4.27
CA LEU A 79 7.04 19.51 3.26
C LEU A 79 5.52 19.70 3.21
N SER A 80 4.94 20.52 4.09
CA SER A 80 3.48 20.70 4.21
C SER A 80 2.81 21.08 2.89
N GLY A 81 3.40 22.03 2.15
CA GLY A 81 2.87 22.47 0.85
C GLY A 81 2.92 21.37 -0.21
N TYR A 82 4.04 20.66 -0.32
CA TYR A 82 4.20 19.55 -1.26
C TYR A 82 3.22 18.41 -0.97
N LEU A 83 3.08 18.02 0.30
CA LEU A 83 2.15 16.97 0.71
C LEU A 83 0.70 17.38 0.44
N LYS A 84 0.35 18.66 0.69
CA LYS A 84 -0.96 19.20 0.38
C LYS A 84 -1.25 19.12 -1.12
N ASN A 85 -0.34 19.59 -1.97
CA ASN A 85 -0.51 19.56 -3.43
C ASN A 85 -0.62 18.13 -3.95
N LEU A 86 0.25 17.20 -3.51
CA LEU A 86 0.14 15.78 -3.88
C LEU A 86 -1.20 15.17 -3.50
N SER A 87 -1.78 15.55 -2.36
CA SER A 87 -3.05 14.99 -1.90
C SER A 87 -4.29 15.66 -2.49
N GLU A 88 -4.30 16.98 -2.61
CA GLU A 88 -5.50 17.77 -2.89
C GLU A 88 -5.54 18.29 -4.33
N GLU A 89 -4.40 18.71 -4.89
CA GLU A 89 -4.32 19.27 -6.23
C GLU A 89 -4.15 18.16 -7.27
N TYR A 90 -3.18 17.27 -7.05
CA TYR A 90 -2.87 16.19 -7.98
C TYR A 90 -3.63 14.89 -7.69
N GLY A 91 -4.14 14.72 -6.47
CA GLY A 91 -4.88 13.52 -6.06
C GLY A 91 -4.07 12.21 -6.14
N LEU A 92 -2.73 12.29 -6.10
CA LEU A 92 -1.84 11.14 -6.28
C LEU A 92 -1.62 10.34 -5.00
N ILE A 93 -1.78 11.00 -3.86
CA ILE A 93 -1.66 10.36 -2.54
C ILE A 93 -2.90 10.60 -1.70
N SER A 94 -3.20 9.65 -0.82
CA SER A 94 -4.23 9.78 0.21
C SER A 94 -3.59 9.96 1.58
N LYS A 95 -4.26 10.73 2.45
CA LYS A 95 -3.98 10.80 3.88
C LYS A 95 -4.78 9.69 4.57
N MET A 96 -4.06 8.79 5.22
CA MET A 96 -4.58 7.62 5.93
C MET A 96 -4.30 7.78 7.43
N GLN A 97 -5.20 7.31 8.27
CA GLN A 97 -5.03 7.28 9.72
C GLN A 97 -5.58 5.97 10.26
N PRO A 98 -5.05 5.46 11.39
CA PRO A 98 -5.67 4.35 12.10
C PRO A 98 -7.15 4.62 12.36
N ILE A 99 -7.96 3.57 12.22
CA ILE A 99 -9.37 3.62 12.58
C ILE A 99 -9.52 4.09 14.04
N TYR A 100 -10.54 4.90 14.30
CA TYR A 100 -10.79 5.54 15.60
C TYR A 100 -9.74 6.57 16.07
N GLU A 101 -8.78 6.98 15.24
CA GLU A 101 -7.98 8.18 15.53
C GLU A 101 -8.89 9.42 15.61
N LYS A 102 -8.83 10.12 16.75
CA LYS A 102 -9.75 11.22 17.05
C LYS A 102 -9.33 12.54 16.40
N SER A 103 -8.03 12.70 16.14
CA SER A 103 -7.49 13.94 15.57
C SER A 103 -7.09 13.73 14.11
N SER A 104 -7.69 14.49 13.19
CA SER A 104 -7.38 14.44 11.75
C SER A 104 -5.93 14.80 11.37
N ASN A 105 -5.15 15.33 12.31
CA ASN A 105 -3.78 15.77 12.09
C ASN A 105 -2.72 14.90 12.79
N LYS A 106 -3.13 13.89 13.57
CA LYS A 106 -2.21 12.98 14.27
C LYS A 106 -2.12 11.65 13.54
N ASN A 107 -0.97 10.97 13.60
CA ASN A 107 -0.81 9.64 13.00
C ASN A 107 -1.24 9.61 11.53
N VAL A 108 -0.87 10.64 10.76
CA VAL A 108 -1.17 10.74 9.35
C VAL A 108 -0.11 10.00 8.55
N HIS A 109 -0.55 8.99 7.83
CA HIS A 109 0.24 8.22 6.88
C HIS A 109 -0.16 8.58 5.45
N TYR A 110 0.79 8.57 4.53
CA TYR A 110 0.58 8.90 3.14
C TYR A 110 0.76 7.65 2.30
N ALA A 111 -0.20 7.40 1.41
CA ALA A 111 -0.17 6.26 0.49
C ALA A 111 -0.39 6.74 -0.95
N ILE A 112 0.36 6.18 -1.90
CA ILE A 112 0.09 6.40 -3.33
C ILE A 112 -1.20 5.67 -3.71
N ASN A 113 -2.10 6.42 -4.34
CA ASN A 113 -3.42 5.94 -4.76
C ASN A 113 -3.31 4.95 -5.93
N ASP A 114 -2.51 5.30 -6.94
CA ASP A 114 -2.37 4.49 -8.14
C ASP A 114 -1.33 3.38 -7.99
N GLN A 115 -1.74 2.17 -8.34
CA GLN A 115 -0.94 0.98 -8.13
C GLN A 115 0.20 0.85 -9.16
N PHE A 116 0.04 1.41 -10.37
CA PHE A 116 1.11 1.48 -11.36
C PHE A 116 2.18 2.49 -10.90
N LEU A 117 1.79 3.69 -10.46
CA LEU A 117 2.73 4.69 -9.94
C LEU A 117 3.50 4.16 -8.73
N LYS A 118 2.83 3.45 -7.81
CA LYS A 118 3.49 2.80 -6.66
C LYS A 118 4.61 1.84 -7.13
N PHE A 119 4.33 1.01 -8.12
CA PHE A 119 5.32 0.10 -8.71
C PHE A 119 6.43 0.86 -9.43
N TRP A 120 6.07 1.84 -10.25
CA TRP A 120 7.00 2.64 -11.05
C TRP A 120 7.98 3.41 -10.17
N PHE A 121 7.53 4.08 -9.12
CA PHE A 121 8.39 4.78 -8.17
C PHE A 121 9.28 3.82 -7.37
N ARG A 122 8.74 2.65 -6.98
CA ARG A 122 9.48 1.66 -6.19
C ARG A 122 10.65 1.05 -6.97
N PHE A 123 10.43 0.71 -8.24
CA PHE A 123 11.39 -0.07 -9.03
C PHE A 123 12.00 0.71 -10.18
N ILE A 124 11.20 1.36 -11.03
CA ILE A 124 11.70 1.99 -12.25
C ILE A 124 12.44 3.28 -11.91
N TYR A 125 11.77 4.24 -11.26
CA TYR A 125 12.38 5.54 -10.97
C TYR A 125 13.55 5.43 -9.98
N LYS A 126 13.37 4.68 -8.89
CA LYS A 126 14.41 4.46 -7.87
C LYS A 126 15.71 3.92 -8.46
N TYR A 127 15.61 3.02 -9.44
CA TYR A 127 16.75 2.35 -10.06
C TYR A 127 16.97 2.79 -11.52
N ALA A 128 16.57 4.02 -11.87
CA ALA A 128 16.70 4.54 -13.24
C ALA A 128 18.13 4.45 -13.78
N HIS A 129 19.13 4.68 -12.92
CA HIS A 129 20.56 4.53 -13.27
C HIS A 129 20.93 3.12 -13.78
N ILE A 130 20.23 2.06 -13.33
CA ILE A 130 20.46 0.69 -13.83
C ILE A 130 19.94 0.57 -15.26
N ILE A 131 18.80 1.17 -15.56
CA ILE A 131 18.20 1.21 -16.91
C ILE A 131 19.11 2.01 -17.86
N GLU A 132 19.58 3.19 -17.43
CA GLU A 132 20.49 4.04 -18.20
C GLU A 132 21.80 3.32 -18.55
N ALA A 133 22.27 2.42 -17.68
CA ALA A 133 23.42 1.57 -17.91
C ALA A 133 23.11 0.30 -18.74
N GLY A 134 21.88 0.14 -19.25
CA GLY A 134 21.43 -1.03 -20.01
C GLY A 134 21.22 -2.30 -19.18
N GLY A 135 21.11 -2.17 -17.86
CA GLY A 135 21.05 -3.25 -16.87
C GLY A 135 19.64 -3.79 -16.58
N ASN A 136 18.74 -3.78 -17.57
CA ASN A 136 17.33 -4.16 -17.44
C ASN A 136 17.10 -5.51 -16.72
N ASP A 137 17.84 -6.56 -17.07
CA ASP A 137 17.71 -7.88 -16.44
C ASP A 137 18.06 -7.84 -14.93
N LYS A 138 19.04 -7.02 -14.55
CA LYS A 138 19.39 -6.83 -13.13
C LYS A 138 18.26 -6.12 -12.38
N LEU A 139 17.63 -5.14 -13.03
CA LEU A 139 16.48 -4.45 -12.45
C LEU A 139 15.27 -5.40 -12.30
N LYS A 140 15.00 -6.23 -13.31
CA LYS A 140 13.98 -7.28 -13.24
C LYS A 140 14.22 -8.19 -12.04
N ALA A 141 15.43 -8.69 -11.85
CA ALA A 141 15.80 -9.54 -10.72
C ALA A 141 15.61 -8.84 -9.35
N ILE A 142 15.94 -7.54 -9.25
CA ILE A 142 15.67 -6.75 -8.04
C ILE A 142 14.17 -6.67 -7.79
N ALA A 143 13.38 -6.39 -8.83
CA ALA A 143 11.93 -6.26 -8.72
C ALA A 143 11.28 -7.60 -8.32
N GLU A 144 11.67 -8.71 -8.91
CA GLU A 144 11.18 -10.06 -8.58
C GLU A 144 11.46 -10.44 -7.12
N ARG A 145 12.68 -10.15 -6.63
CA ARG A 145 13.08 -10.42 -5.25
C ARG A 145 12.21 -9.64 -4.25
N ASP A 146 12.00 -8.36 -4.52
CA ASP A 146 11.31 -7.45 -3.60
C ASP A 146 9.78 -7.38 -3.84
N PHE A 147 9.27 -8.07 -4.86
CA PHE A 147 7.86 -8.05 -5.26
C PHE A 147 6.95 -8.53 -4.14
N THR A 148 7.39 -9.53 -3.37
CA THR A 148 6.63 -10.13 -2.28
C THR A 148 6.18 -9.09 -1.26
N THR A 149 7.08 -8.20 -0.84
CA THR A 149 6.78 -7.14 0.12
C THR A 149 5.78 -6.14 -0.43
N VAL A 150 6.01 -5.63 -1.64
CA VAL A 150 5.14 -4.60 -2.27
C VAL A 150 3.71 -5.12 -2.43
N SER A 151 3.60 -6.37 -2.84
CA SER A 151 2.32 -6.98 -3.13
C SER A 151 1.46 -7.33 -1.92
N GLY A 152 2.05 -7.41 -0.71
CA GLY A 152 1.29 -7.60 0.53
C GLY A 152 0.38 -6.39 0.79
N LYS A 153 0.97 -5.19 0.83
CA LYS A 153 0.24 -3.93 1.00
C LYS A 153 -0.75 -3.65 -0.14
N SER A 154 -0.46 -4.11 -1.36
CA SER A 154 -1.44 -4.07 -2.44
C SER A 154 -2.65 -4.97 -2.16
N LEU A 155 -2.43 -6.20 -1.69
CA LEU A 155 -3.51 -7.13 -1.35
C LEU A 155 -4.40 -6.58 -0.22
N GLU A 156 -3.80 -5.94 0.79
CA GLU A 156 -4.54 -5.21 1.85
C GLU A 156 -5.43 -4.12 1.25
N SER A 157 -4.91 -3.36 0.28
CA SER A 157 -5.67 -2.32 -0.43
C SER A 157 -6.84 -2.90 -1.23
N TYR A 158 -6.65 -4.07 -1.87
CA TYR A 158 -7.73 -4.76 -2.59
C TYR A 158 -8.87 -5.18 -1.67
N PHE A 159 -8.55 -5.86 -0.57
CA PHE A 159 -9.59 -6.33 0.33
C PHE A 159 -10.31 -5.18 1.02
N ASN A 160 -9.61 -4.09 1.35
CA ASN A 160 -10.28 -2.86 1.80
C ASN A 160 -11.30 -2.35 0.76
N GLU A 161 -10.92 -2.27 -0.52
CA GLU A 161 -11.84 -1.83 -1.58
C GLU A 161 -13.01 -2.79 -1.80
N VAL A 162 -12.78 -4.11 -1.72
CA VAL A 162 -13.83 -5.13 -1.83
C VAL A 162 -14.82 -5.01 -0.66
N LEU A 163 -14.32 -4.95 0.57
CA LEU A 163 -15.15 -4.83 1.78
C LEU A 163 -15.92 -3.52 1.77
N LYS A 164 -15.29 -2.40 1.38
CA LYS A 164 -15.95 -1.11 1.24
C LYS A 164 -17.09 -1.13 0.22
N LYS A 165 -16.86 -1.77 -0.94
CA LYS A 165 -17.89 -1.92 -2.00
C LYS A 165 -19.03 -2.85 -1.62
N SER A 166 -18.81 -3.79 -0.69
CA SER A 166 -19.88 -4.67 -0.19
C SER A 166 -21.00 -3.90 0.51
N GLY A 167 -20.67 -2.73 1.10
CA GLY A 167 -21.63 -1.93 1.87
C GLY A 167 -22.05 -2.55 3.20
N ALA A 168 -21.40 -3.62 3.65
CA ALA A 168 -21.78 -4.39 4.84
C ALA A 168 -21.26 -3.81 6.17
N TYR A 169 -20.40 -2.79 6.14
CA TYR A 169 -19.75 -2.26 7.33
C TYR A 169 -19.97 -0.76 7.43
N THR A 170 -20.29 -0.27 8.64
CA THR A 170 -20.46 1.16 8.91
C THR A 170 -19.12 1.87 9.04
N ARG A 171 -18.08 1.15 9.45
CA ARG A 171 -16.70 1.66 9.53
C ARG A 171 -15.71 0.62 9.04
N LEU A 172 -14.70 1.08 8.30
CA LEU A 172 -13.63 0.24 7.76
C LEU A 172 -12.32 1.00 7.79
N GLY A 173 -11.25 0.37 8.24
CA GLY A 173 -9.90 0.95 8.25
C GLY A 173 -8.88 0.02 8.87
N TYR A 174 -7.60 0.37 8.82
CA TYR A 174 -6.53 -0.36 9.51
C TYR A 174 -6.36 0.18 10.93
N TRP A 175 -5.68 -0.55 11.80
CA TRP A 175 -5.27 -0.05 13.11
C TRP A 175 -3.81 -0.38 13.39
N HIS A 176 -3.12 0.47 14.14
CA HIS A 176 -1.88 0.07 14.80
C HIS A 176 -1.76 0.71 16.18
N ASP A 177 -0.92 0.14 17.04
CA ASP A 177 -0.54 0.74 18.32
C ASP A 177 0.32 2.00 18.12
N ARG A 178 0.61 2.73 19.20
CA ARG A 178 1.31 4.03 19.09
C ARG A 178 2.74 3.87 18.58
N GLU A 179 3.34 2.74 18.92
CA GLU A 179 4.69 2.36 18.58
C GLU A 179 4.80 1.87 17.12
N GLY A 180 3.70 1.44 16.51
CA GLY A 180 3.66 0.86 15.16
C GLY A 180 4.18 -0.57 15.11
N GLU A 181 4.32 -1.24 16.26
CA GLU A 181 4.80 -2.62 16.38
C GLU A 181 3.68 -3.64 16.13
N ASN A 182 2.45 -3.27 16.49
CA ASN A 182 1.27 -4.10 16.30
C ASN A 182 0.32 -3.43 15.31
N GLU A 183 0.16 -4.02 14.13
CA GLU A 183 -0.76 -3.58 13.07
C GLU A 183 -1.86 -4.63 12.85
N ILE A 184 -3.11 -4.19 12.75
CA ILE A 184 -4.23 -4.96 12.23
C ILE A 184 -4.57 -4.39 10.85
N ASP A 185 -4.40 -5.21 9.82
CA ASP A 185 -4.51 -4.77 8.42
C ASP A 185 -5.89 -4.17 8.11
N ILE A 186 -6.96 -4.80 8.60
CA ILE A 186 -8.33 -4.31 8.44
C ILE A 186 -9.15 -4.60 9.71
N VAL A 187 -9.83 -3.55 10.18
CA VAL A 187 -10.87 -3.56 11.19
C VAL A 187 -12.16 -3.14 10.50
N ALA A 188 -13.16 -4.01 10.53
CA ALA A 188 -14.46 -3.79 9.90
C ALA A 188 -15.55 -3.83 10.97
N GLU A 189 -16.19 -2.70 11.22
CA GLU A 189 -17.25 -2.55 12.22
C GLU A 189 -18.59 -2.39 11.51
N ASP A 190 -19.59 -3.12 12.00
CA ASP A 190 -21.00 -2.87 11.74
C ASP A 190 -21.67 -2.48 13.07
N GLU A 191 -21.88 -1.17 13.24
CA GLU A 191 -22.54 -0.59 14.42
C GLU A 191 -24.03 -0.98 14.52
N LEU A 192 -24.68 -1.36 13.40
CA LEU A 192 -26.10 -1.70 13.39
C LEU A 192 -26.34 -3.09 13.97
N ASP A 193 -25.52 -4.05 13.56
CA ASP A 193 -25.60 -5.45 14.01
C ASP A 193 -24.70 -5.74 15.23
N ASN A 194 -24.00 -4.73 15.76
CA ASN A 194 -23.00 -4.85 16.83
C ASN A 194 -21.99 -5.95 16.52
N LYS A 195 -21.31 -5.81 15.39
CA LYS A 195 -20.31 -6.78 14.94
C LYS A 195 -19.01 -6.08 14.59
N ILE A 196 -17.89 -6.69 14.99
CA ILE A 196 -16.56 -6.24 14.60
C ILE A 196 -15.75 -7.42 14.09
N GLU A 197 -15.19 -7.26 12.89
CA GLU A 197 -14.27 -8.21 12.29
C GLU A 197 -12.85 -7.64 12.31
N PHE A 198 -11.92 -8.40 12.87
CA PHE A 198 -10.49 -8.18 12.71
C PHE A 198 -9.98 -9.09 11.62
N ILE A 199 -9.27 -8.52 10.65
CA ILE A 199 -8.83 -9.23 9.46
C ILE A 199 -7.34 -8.99 9.25
N GLU A 200 -6.62 -10.09 9.06
CA GLU A 200 -5.21 -10.08 8.66
C GLU A 200 -5.10 -10.58 7.22
N VAL A 201 -4.38 -9.85 6.38
CA VAL A 201 -4.20 -10.16 4.97
C VAL A 201 -2.83 -10.80 4.77
N LYS A 202 -2.82 -12.03 4.26
CA LYS A 202 -1.61 -12.80 3.99
C LYS A 202 -1.57 -13.24 2.55
N ARG A 203 -0.40 -13.17 1.91
CA ARG A 203 -0.23 -13.72 0.57
C ARG A 203 -0.55 -15.22 0.49
N GLN A 204 -0.25 -15.96 1.55
CA GLN A 204 -0.45 -17.41 1.65
C GLN A 204 -1.23 -17.70 2.92
N VAL A 205 -2.27 -18.52 2.81
CA VAL A 205 -3.15 -18.90 3.93
C VAL A 205 -2.36 -19.43 5.12
N LYS A 206 -1.34 -20.26 4.88
CA LYS A 206 -0.49 -20.85 5.93
C LYS A 206 0.26 -19.85 6.83
N ASN A 207 0.37 -18.58 6.42
CA ASN A 207 1.05 -17.55 7.18
C ASN A 207 0.09 -16.76 8.10
N PHE A 208 -1.20 -17.08 8.07
CA PHE A 208 -2.18 -16.54 8.98
C PHE A 208 -2.15 -17.31 10.30
N ASP A 209 -2.10 -16.57 11.42
CA ASP A 209 -2.22 -17.10 12.77
C ASP A 209 -3.28 -16.30 13.53
N GLU A 210 -4.40 -16.95 13.82
CA GLU A 210 -5.52 -16.34 14.52
C GLU A 210 -5.16 -15.91 15.95
N ASN A 211 -4.24 -16.62 16.63
CA ASN A 211 -3.84 -16.27 18.00
C ASN A 211 -3.04 -14.97 18.02
N VAL A 212 -2.21 -14.74 17.01
CA VAL A 212 -1.49 -13.47 16.84
C VAL A 212 -2.48 -12.33 16.61
N LEU A 213 -3.49 -12.54 15.77
CA LEU A 213 -4.51 -11.53 15.51
C LEU A 213 -5.37 -11.23 16.76
N LYS A 214 -5.70 -12.25 17.56
CA LYS A 214 -6.37 -12.09 18.86
C LYS A 214 -5.51 -11.28 19.84
N ALA A 215 -4.21 -11.54 19.91
CA ALA A 215 -3.32 -10.77 20.78
C ALA A 215 -3.27 -9.28 20.37
N LYS A 216 -3.27 -9.00 19.06
CA LYS A 216 -3.36 -7.62 18.55
C LYS A 216 -4.72 -6.97 18.86
N SER A 217 -5.83 -7.69 18.75
CA SER A 217 -7.17 -7.14 19.05
C SER A 217 -7.32 -6.80 20.53
N GLU A 218 -6.68 -7.53 21.44
CA GLU A 218 -6.64 -7.16 22.87
C GLU A 218 -5.97 -5.80 23.11
N LEU A 219 -4.93 -5.47 22.33
CA LEU A 219 -4.29 -4.15 22.38
C LEU A 219 -5.20 -3.07 21.80
N PHE A 220 -5.87 -3.38 20.68
CA PHE A 220 -6.89 -2.52 20.09
C PHE A 220 -7.99 -2.17 21.11
N PHE A 221 -8.56 -3.15 21.82
CA PHE A 221 -9.62 -2.91 22.80
C PHE A 221 -9.17 -2.14 24.03
N LYS A 222 -7.87 -2.15 24.37
CA LYS A 222 -7.32 -1.28 25.42
C LYS A 222 -7.20 0.18 24.96
N ALA A 223 -7.03 0.40 23.65
CA ALA A 223 -6.85 1.71 23.06
C ALA A 223 -8.18 2.36 22.62
N VAL A 224 -9.14 1.54 22.21
CA VAL A 224 -10.45 1.95 21.69
C VAL A 224 -11.53 1.43 22.65
N ASP A 225 -12.11 2.34 23.43
CA ASP A 225 -13.16 2.01 24.40
C ASP A 225 -14.44 1.52 23.70
N SER A 226 -15.10 0.55 24.34
CA SER A 226 -16.50 0.14 24.14
C SER A 226 -16.86 -0.66 22.86
N PHE A 227 -16.76 -1.99 22.97
CA PHE A 227 -17.42 -2.97 22.08
C PHE A 227 -18.24 -4.01 22.88
N LYS A 228 -18.87 -3.55 23.98
CA LYS A 228 -19.60 -4.45 24.88
C LYS A 228 -20.82 -5.04 24.17
N GLY A 229 -20.89 -6.37 24.12
CA GLY A 229 -21.99 -7.08 23.47
C GLY A 229 -21.82 -7.21 21.96
N TYR A 230 -20.69 -6.76 21.40
CA TYR A 230 -20.40 -7.01 19.99
C TYR A 230 -20.04 -8.47 19.76
N GLU A 231 -20.47 -9.02 18.63
CA GLU A 231 -19.88 -10.23 18.06
C GLU A 231 -18.48 -9.90 17.53
N ILE A 232 -17.47 -10.65 17.96
CA ILE A 232 -16.08 -10.46 17.54
C ILE A 232 -15.67 -11.61 16.62
N ILE A 233 -15.28 -11.27 15.40
CA ILE A 233 -14.84 -12.24 14.39
C ILE A 233 -13.38 -12.00 14.03
N TYR A 234 -12.66 -13.10 13.81
CA TYR A 234 -11.28 -13.09 13.35
C TYR A 234 -11.20 -13.79 12.00
N ARG A 235 -10.55 -13.16 11.01
CA ARG A 235 -10.47 -13.71 9.66
C ARG A 235 -9.06 -13.52 9.07
N GLY A 236 -8.57 -14.56 8.41
CA GLY A 236 -7.45 -14.46 7.48
C GLY A 236 -7.97 -14.30 6.07
N LEU A 237 -7.46 -13.31 5.32
CA LEU A 237 -7.72 -13.17 3.89
C LEU A 237 -6.43 -13.37 3.10
N SER A 238 -6.54 -13.96 1.91
CA SER A 238 -5.39 -14.29 1.08
C SER A 238 -5.66 -14.16 -0.41
N ILE A 239 -4.65 -14.42 -1.22
CA ILE A 239 -4.81 -14.41 -2.69
C ILE A 239 -5.84 -15.45 -3.16
N GLU A 240 -6.07 -16.51 -2.38
CA GLU A 240 -7.08 -17.53 -2.66
C GLU A 240 -8.51 -17.00 -2.47
N ASP A 241 -8.68 -15.92 -1.68
CA ASP A 241 -9.96 -15.26 -1.40
C ASP A 241 -10.28 -14.11 -2.38
N MET A 242 -9.43 -13.88 -3.39
CA MET A 242 -9.65 -12.89 -4.46
C MET A 242 -10.62 -13.37 -5.54
#